data_AF-A0A552FJG3-F1
#
_entry.id   AF-A0A552FJG3-F1
#
_cell.length_a   1.000
_cell.length_b   1.000
_cell.length_c   1.000
_cell.angle_alpha   90.00
_cell.angle_beta   90.00
_cell.angle_gamma   90.00
#
_symmetry.space_group_name_H-M   'P 1'
#
loop_
_entity.id
_entity.type
_entity.pdbx_description
1 polymer ?
#
loop_
_entity_poly.entity_id
_entity_poly.type
_entity_poly.pdbx_seq_one_letter_code
_entity_poly.pdbx_strand_id
1 'polypeptide(L)'
;MPLSWNEIKNRAIAFQKEWQGETSEKAESQSFWNDFFNVFGISRRRVASFEQPIKKADNKQGFIDLLWKGTILVEHKSKGKDLEKATQQAKDYFPNLKEHELPRY
;
A
#
# COMPACT_ATOMS: atom_id res chain seq x y z
N MET A 1 17.15 16.72 -7.96
CA MET A 1 16.43 16.87 -9.25
C MET A 1 15.31 15.84 -9.29
N PRO A 2 14.12 16.18 -9.82
CA PRO A 2 13.08 15.19 -10.06
C PRO A 2 13.58 14.09 -11.01
N LEU A 3 13.10 12.86 -10.85
CA LEU A 3 13.45 11.76 -11.75
C LEU A 3 12.95 12.06 -13.17
N SER A 4 13.72 11.66 -14.18
CA SER A 4 13.27 11.73 -15.57
C SER A 4 12.26 10.62 -15.85
N TRP A 5 11.41 10.80 -16.87
CA TRP A 5 10.49 9.75 -17.32
C TRP A 5 11.21 8.47 -17.75
N ASN A 6 12.40 8.59 -18.36
CA ASN A 6 13.22 7.44 -18.71
C ASN A 6 13.70 6.67 -17.48
N GLU A 7 14.08 7.38 -16.43
CA GLU A 7 14.50 6.76 -15.17
C GLU A 7 13.33 6.04 -14.49
N ILE A 8 12.16 6.67 -14.40
CA ILE A 8 10.93 6.05 -13.87
C ILE A 8 10.57 4.80 -14.68
N LYS A 9 10.62 4.89 -16.01
CA LYS A 9 10.34 3.75 -16.90
C LYS A 9 11.32 2.58 -16.66
N ASN A 10 12.61 2.87 -16.57
CA ASN A 10 13.63 1.83 -16.32
C ASN A 10 13.42 1.15 -14.96
N ARG A 11 13.12 1.93 -13.92
CA ARG A 11 12.80 1.39 -12.58
C ARG A 11 11.52 0.57 -12.58
N ALA A 12 10.48 1.02 -13.28
CA ALA A 12 9.23 0.29 -13.39
C ALA A 12 9.42 -1.08 -14.09
N ILE A 13 10.25 -1.15 -15.12
CA ILE A 13 10.60 -2.41 -15.79
C ILE A 13 11.37 -3.34 -14.85
N ALA A 14 12.35 -2.82 -14.11
CA ALA A 14 13.10 -3.62 -13.14
C ALA A 14 12.19 -4.16 -12.03
N PHE A 15 11.34 -3.30 -11.47
CA PHE A 15 10.31 -3.66 -10.49
C PHE A 15 9.39 -4.77 -11.02
N GLN A 16 8.84 -4.60 -12.22
CA GLN A 16 7.94 -5.59 -12.82
C GLN A 16 8.61 -6.95 -13.01
N LYS A 17 9.91 -6.99 -13.36
CA LYS A 17 10.66 -8.24 -13.51
C LYS A 17 10.93 -8.93 -12.18
N GLU A 18 11.32 -8.18 -11.16
CA GLU A 18 11.58 -8.70 -9.81
C GLU A 18 10.33 -9.37 -9.23
N TRP A 19 9.18 -8.71 -9.36
CA TRP A 19 7.94 -9.12 -8.71
C TRP A 19 7.03 -10.02 -9.57
N GLN A 20 7.41 -10.37 -10.80
CA GLN A 20 6.54 -11.07 -11.77
C GLN A 20 6.03 -12.44 -11.27
N GLY A 21 6.82 -13.14 -10.47
CA GLY A 21 6.52 -14.48 -9.97
C GLY A 21 6.03 -14.54 -8.53
N GLU A 22 6.01 -13.42 -7.82
CA GLU A 22 5.70 -13.41 -6.38
C GLU A 22 4.21 -13.64 -6.12
N THR A 23 3.91 -14.40 -5.07
CA THR A 23 2.55 -14.78 -4.70
C THR A 23 2.25 -14.68 -3.19
N SER A 24 3.28 -14.51 -2.37
CA SER A 24 3.23 -14.52 -0.90
C SER A 24 3.13 -13.11 -0.29
N GLU A 25 1.98 -12.81 0.30
CA GLU A 25 1.72 -11.55 1.02
C GLU A 25 2.55 -11.42 2.31
N LYS A 26 2.71 -12.53 3.03
CA LYS A 26 3.20 -12.50 4.42
C LYS A 26 4.71 -12.31 4.52
N ALA A 27 5.44 -12.68 3.46
CA ALA A 27 6.89 -12.52 3.41
C ALA A 27 7.29 -11.17 2.79
N GLU A 28 6.59 -10.73 1.74
CA GLU A 28 7.15 -9.71 0.86
C GLU A 28 6.32 -8.43 0.68
N SER A 29 5.12 -8.32 1.27
CA SER A 29 4.26 -7.15 1.05
C SER A 29 4.93 -5.82 1.38
N GLN A 30 5.72 -5.75 2.47
CA GLN A 30 6.47 -4.55 2.82
C GLN A 30 7.60 -4.25 1.82
N SER A 31 8.34 -5.27 1.39
CA SER A 31 9.40 -5.17 0.38
C SER A 31 8.82 -4.65 -0.94
N PHE A 32 7.74 -5.26 -1.43
CA PHE A 32 7.03 -4.87 -2.64
C PHE A 32 6.66 -3.39 -2.62
N TRP A 33 6.03 -2.91 -1.54
CA TRP A 33 5.64 -1.51 -1.46
C TRP A 33 6.84 -0.57 -1.35
N ASN A 34 7.89 -0.93 -0.62
CA ASN A 34 9.12 -0.13 -0.58
C ASN A 34 9.71 0.05 -1.99
N ASP A 35 9.79 -1.03 -2.77
CA ASP A 35 10.34 -1.00 -4.13
C ASP A 35 9.42 -0.27 -5.11
N PHE A 36 8.10 -0.42 -4.96
CA PHE A 36 7.11 0.30 -5.74
C PHE A 36 7.27 1.83 -5.58
N PHE A 37 7.39 2.33 -4.34
CA PHE A 37 7.63 3.77 -4.14
C PHE A 37 8.99 4.20 -4.68
N ASN A 38 10.00 3.33 -4.64
CA ASN A 38 11.32 3.62 -5.16
C ASN A 38 11.34 3.78 -6.69
N VAL A 39 10.37 3.21 -7.42
CA VAL A 39 10.15 3.49 -8.86
C VAL A 39 10.00 4.99 -9.11
N PHE A 40 9.34 5.70 -8.18
CA PHE A 40 9.12 7.15 -8.24
C PHE A 40 10.17 7.95 -7.45
N GLY A 41 11.19 7.29 -6.89
CA GLY A 41 12.20 7.93 -6.04
C GLY A 41 11.64 8.38 -4.69
N ILE A 42 10.50 7.84 -4.27
CA ILE A 42 9.85 8.15 -3.01
C ILE A 42 10.33 7.14 -1.97
N SER A 43 10.86 7.62 -0.86
CA SER A 43 11.08 6.75 0.29
C SER A 43 9.74 6.54 0.98
N ARG A 44 9.24 5.29 0.99
CA ARG A 44 8.00 4.92 1.68
C ARG A 44 7.96 5.43 3.12
N ARG A 45 9.08 5.36 3.87
CA ARG A 45 9.21 5.87 5.25
C ARG A 45 8.88 7.36 5.42
N ARG A 46 8.99 8.16 4.37
CA ARG A 46 8.67 9.60 4.41
C ARG A 46 7.18 9.90 4.23
N VAL A 47 6.43 8.99 3.63
CA VAL A 47 5.06 9.26 3.16
C VAL A 47 4.02 8.30 3.72
N ALA A 48 4.42 7.08 4.07
CA ALA A 48 3.50 6.02 4.45
C ALA A 48 4.00 5.18 5.65
N SER A 49 3.02 4.72 6.43
CA SER A 49 3.21 3.78 7.54
C SER A 49 2.67 2.40 7.15
N PHE A 50 3.38 1.35 7.57
CA PHE A 50 2.88 -0.03 7.48
C PHE A 50 2.17 -0.43 8.77
N GLU A 51 1.29 -1.43 8.68
CA GLU A 51 0.66 -2.11 9.82
C GLU A 51 0.01 -1.13 10.80
N GLN A 52 -0.62 -0.09 10.27
CA GLN A 52 -1.18 0.99 11.09
C GLN A 52 -2.39 0.45 11.88
N PRO A 53 -2.37 0.48 13.22
CA PRO A 53 -3.50 0.04 14.01
C PRO A 53 -4.68 0.98 13.82
N ILE A 54 -5.86 0.40 13.57
CA ILE A 54 -7.11 1.15 13.40
C ILE A 54 -8.27 0.37 13.99
N LYS A 55 -9.27 1.08 14.50
CA LYS A 55 -10.52 0.45 14.89
C LYS A 55 -11.42 0.31 13.66
N LYS A 56 -12.05 -0.83 13.52
CA LYS A 56 -13.10 -1.05 12.51
C LYS A 56 -14.42 -0.43 12.97
N ALA A 57 -15.38 -0.33 12.05
CA ALA A 57 -16.74 0.12 12.37
C ALA A 57 -17.40 -0.68 13.51
N ASP A 58 -17.08 -1.98 13.64
CA ASP A 58 -17.56 -2.85 14.71
C ASP A 58 -16.73 -2.77 16.02
N ASN A 59 -15.87 -1.74 16.14
CA ASN A 59 -14.96 -1.49 17.26
C ASN A 59 -13.90 -2.59 17.50
N LYS A 60 -13.77 -3.57 16.59
CA LYS A 60 -12.65 -4.53 16.62
C LYS A 60 -11.36 -3.87 16.13
N GLN A 61 -10.24 -4.40 16.63
CA GLN A 61 -8.92 -4.00 16.17
C GLN A 61 -8.66 -4.54 14.76
N GLY A 62 -8.20 -3.66 13.87
CA GLY A 62 -7.65 -4.00 12.56
C GLY A 62 -6.27 -3.36 12.37
N PHE A 63 -5.64 -3.72 11.25
CA PHE A 63 -4.37 -3.17 10.81
C PHE A 63 -4.51 -2.85 9.33
N ILE A 64 -4.15 -1.62 8.96
CA ILE A 64 -4.05 -1.21 7.56
C ILE A 64 -2.68 -1.63 7.08
N ASP A 65 -2.61 -2.37 5.97
CA ASP A 65 -1.33 -2.85 5.46
C ASP A 65 -0.41 -1.67 5.14
N LEU A 66 -0.88 -0.68 4.38
CA LEU A 66 -0.16 0.57 4.15
C LEU A 66 -1.09 1.78 4.11
N LEU A 67 -0.73 2.83 4.84
CA LEU A 67 -1.44 4.11 4.84
C LEU A 67 -0.50 5.27 4.49
N TRP A 68 -0.76 5.94 3.37
CA TRP A 68 -0.28 7.29 3.08
C TRP A 68 -1.44 8.25 3.33
N LYS A 69 -1.43 8.86 4.52
CA LYS A 69 -2.47 9.78 5.00
C LYS A 69 -2.82 10.85 3.96
N GLY A 70 -4.12 11.02 3.69
CA GLY A 70 -4.61 12.02 2.75
C GLY A 70 -4.38 11.66 1.27
N THR A 71 -3.81 10.48 0.97
CA THR A 71 -3.36 10.11 -0.38
C THR A 71 -3.85 8.72 -0.76
N ILE A 72 -3.35 7.65 -0.14
CA ILE A 72 -3.73 6.27 -0.47
C ILE A 72 -3.84 5.37 0.76
N LEU A 73 -4.82 4.46 0.71
CA LEU A 73 -4.96 3.33 1.63
C LEU A 73 -4.84 2.05 0.83
N VAL A 74 -4.01 1.14 1.32
CA VAL A 74 -3.72 -0.10 0.63
C VAL A 74 -4.00 -1.27 1.55
N GLU A 75 -4.73 -2.25 1.00
CA GLU A 75 -4.86 -3.61 1.53
C GLU A 75 -4.22 -4.57 0.53
N HIS A 76 -3.18 -5.28 0.97
CA HIS A 76 -2.47 -6.27 0.17
C HIS A 76 -3.12 -7.64 0.39
N LYS A 77 -3.10 -8.49 -0.64
CA LYS A 77 -3.58 -9.87 -0.55
C LYS A 77 -2.71 -10.81 -1.37
N SER A 78 -2.50 -12.01 -0.85
CA SER A 78 -1.82 -13.09 -1.56
C SER A 78 -2.55 -13.45 -2.85
N LYS A 79 -1.84 -13.99 -3.83
CA LYS A 79 -2.46 -14.42 -5.09
C LYS A 79 -3.60 -15.41 -4.84
N GLY A 80 -4.73 -15.21 -5.54
CA GLY A 80 -5.91 -16.07 -5.44
C GLY A 80 -6.79 -15.80 -4.21
N LYS A 81 -6.46 -14.79 -3.39
CA LYS A 81 -7.36 -14.30 -2.34
C LYS A 81 -8.37 -13.30 -2.90
N ASP A 82 -9.44 -13.13 -2.15
CA ASP A 82 -10.61 -12.35 -2.50
C ASP A 82 -10.35 -10.84 -2.33
N LEU A 83 -10.41 -10.11 -3.46
CA LEU A 83 -10.21 -8.66 -3.51
C LEU A 83 -11.46 -7.87 -3.09
N GLU A 84 -12.65 -8.45 -3.17
CA GLU A 84 -13.87 -7.80 -2.67
C GLU A 84 -13.80 -7.68 -1.15
N LYS A 85 -13.29 -8.73 -0.48
CA LYS A 85 -13.00 -8.68 0.97
C LYS A 85 -11.97 -7.61 1.32
N ALA A 86 -10.91 -7.46 0.53
CA ALA A 86 -9.93 -6.39 0.76
C ALA A 86 -10.56 -5.00 0.62
N THR A 87 -11.41 -4.83 -0.39
CA THR A 87 -12.13 -3.57 -0.62
C THR A 87 -13.09 -3.25 0.53
N GLN A 88 -13.83 -4.25 1.02
CA GLN A 88 -14.72 -4.07 2.17
C GLN A 88 -13.93 -3.76 3.44
N GLN A 89 -12.82 -4.46 3.68
CA GLN A 89 -11.94 -4.22 4.83
C GLN A 89 -11.41 -2.78 4.84
N ALA A 90 -10.97 -2.27 3.69
CA ALA A 90 -10.54 -0.89 3.53
C ALA A 90 -11.67 0.09 3.92
N LYS A 91 -12.90 -0.12 3.44
CA LYS A 91 -14.06 0.71 3.76
C LYS A 91 -14.41 0.69 5.24
N ASP A 92 -14.28 -0.46 5.91
CA ASP A 92 -14.59 -0.61 7.34
C ASP A 92 -13.69 0.25 8.25
N TYR A 93 -12.55 0.73 7.74
CA TYR A 93 -11.64 1.62 8.45
C TYR A 93 -12.01 3.10 8.35
N PHE A 94 -12.73 3.52 7.29
CA PHE A 94 -13.04 4.92 7.01
C PHE A 94 -13.71 5.65 8.17
N PRO A 95 -14.70 5.06 8.88
CA PRO A 95 -15.36 5.74 10.00
C PRO A 95 -14.43 6.17 11.13
N ASN A 96 -13.26 5.53 11.27
CA ASN A 96 -12.29 5.81 12.34
C ASN A 96 -11.02 6.51 11.84
N LEU A 97 -10.93 6.83 10.54
CA LEU A 97 -9.88 7.69 10.00
C LEU A 97 -10.26 9.16 10.23
N LYS A 98 -9.28 9.99 10.60
CA LYS A 98 -9.51 11.44 10.67
C LYS A 98 -9.65 12.00 9.26
N GLU A 99 -10.33 13.15 9.13
CA GLU A 99 -10.55 13.81 7.84
C GLU A 99 -9.26 13.99 7.01
N HIS A 100 -8.15 14.40 7.65
CA HIS A 100 -6.85 14.58 6.98
C HIS A 100 -6.11 13.28 6.66
N GLU A 101 -6.59 12.14 7.16
CA GLU A 101 -6.05 10.80 6.90
C GLU A 101 -6.79 10.09 5.77
N LEU A 102 -8.03 10.50 5.47
CA LEU A 102 -8.85 9.91 4.42
C LEU A 102 -8.12 9.89 3.08
N PRO A 103 -7.98 8.71 2.44
CA PRO A 103 -7.26 8.59 1.18
C PRO A 103 -8.05 9.23 0.04
N ARG A 104 -7.34 9.72 -0.98
CA ARG A 104 -7.93 10.24 -2.22
C ARG A 104 -8.07 9.17 -3.29
N TYR A 105 -7.23 8.14 -3.21
CA TYR A 105 -7.21 7.00 -4.14
C TYR A 105 -7.19 5.68 -3.38
#